data_AF-D5H4V3-F1
#
_entry.id   AF-D5H4V3-F1
#
_cell.length_a   1.000
_cell.length_b   1.000
_cell.length_c   1.000
_cell.angle_alpha   90.00
_cell.angle_beta   90.00
_cell.angle_gamma   90.00
#
_symmetry.space_group_name_H-M   'P 1'
#
loop_
_entity.id
_entity.type
_entity.pdbx_description
1 polymer ?
#
loop_
_entity_poly.entity_id
_entity_poly.type
_entity_poly.pdbx_seq_one_letter_code
_entity_poly.pdbx_strand_id
1 'polypeptide(L)'
;MNALLQSLVRGIGLMASLGLFLLALVVTAYAFIEGGSVVAEILQFSDPEYSVIYNAMKVVDLFLLGFSVLIASVGIYELFVGVLPNMPDWLRMEDLDALKGVLVKTIIVVLGISFMGRAVTWEGEEGLLSYGIAIGAVVVALSVFLSVKSETSPTPS
;
A
#
# COMPACT_ATOMS: atom_id res chain seq x y z
N MET A 1 -18.92 31.66 12.06
CA MET A 1 -18.08 31.32 10.89
C MET A 1 -17.26 30.04 11.13
N ASN A 2 -16.61 29.89 12.29
CA ASN A 2 -15.78 28.72 12.62
C ASN A 2 -16.54 27.37 12.67
N ALA A 3 -17.79 27.34 13.13
CA ALA A 3 -18.58 26.10 13.23
C ALA A 3 -18.96 25.49 11.87
N LEU A 4 -19.23 26.33 10.85
CA LEU A 4 -19.54 25.88 9.49
C LEU A 4 -18.30 25.36 8.77
N LEU A 5 -17.14 26.00 9.00
CA LEU A 5 -15.88 25.56 8.41
C LEU A 5 -15.45 24.21 8.98
N GLN A 6 -15.64 24.02 10.30
CA GLN A 6 -15.34 22.76 10.98
C GLN A 6 -16.25 21.61 10.53
N SER A 7 -17.55 21.86 10.32
CA SER A 7 -18.46 20.82 9.82
C SER A 7 -18.18 20.45 8.36
N LEU A 8 -17.80 21.40 7.52
CA LEU A 8 -17.40 21.16 6.12
C LEU A 8 -16.15 20.27 6.03
N VAL A 9 -15.11 20.59 6.81
CA VAL A 9 -13.86 19.82 6.84
C VAL A 9 -14.12 18.38 7.32
N ARG A 10 -14.93 18.22 8.37
CA ARG A 10 -15.37 16.89 8.85
C ARG A 10 -16.15 16.11 7.79
N GLY A 11 -17.04 16.78 7.06
CA GLY A 11 -17.83 16.16 6.00
C GLY A 11 -16.98 15.65 4.84
N ILE A 12 -16.02 16.45 4.38
CA ILE A 12 -15.07 16.05 3.31
C ILE A 12 -14.20 14.88 3.77
N GLY A 13 -13.68 14.93 5.00
CA GLY A 13 -12.90 13.85 5.58
C GLY A 13 -13.67 12.53 5.68
N LEU A 14 -14.94 12.59 6.09
CA LEU A 14 -15.83 11.43 6.11
C LEU A 14 -16.03 10.83 4.72
N MET A 15 -16.30 11.67 3.71
CA MET A 15 -16.47 11.18 2.34
C MET A 15 -15.19 10.55 1.80
N ALA A 16 -14.03 11.18 2.04
CA ALA A 16 -12.74 10.66 1.59
C ALA A 16 -12.41 9.32 2.27
N SER A 17 -12.58 9.23 3.59
CA SER A 17 -12.41 7.98 4.33
C SER A 17 -13.35 6.90 3.82
N LEU A 18 -14.64 7.18 3.65
CA LEU A 18 -15.59 6.21 3.13
C LEU A 18 -15.21 5.71 1.72
N GLY A 19 -14.74 6.61 0.85
CA GLY A 19 -14.25 6.24 -0.48
C GLY A 19 -13.04 5.32 -0.43
N LEU A 20 -12.05 5.62 0.41
CA LEU A 20 -10.88 4.78 0.62
C LEU A 20 -11.24 3.44 1.26
N PHE A 21 -12.19 3.42 2.20
CA PHE A 21 -12.68 2.20 2.82
C PHE A 21 -13.32 1.25 1.80
N LEU A 22 -14.19 1.78 0.93
CA LEU A 22 -14.80 1.01 -0.15
C LEU A 22 -13.75 0.50 -1.14
N LEU A 23 -12.77 1.33 -1.49
CA LEU A 23 -11.66 0.92 -2.35
C LEU A 23 -10.87 -0.23 -1.73
N ALA A 24 -10.50 -0.12 -0.45
CA ALA A 24 -9.79 -1.17 0.27
C ALA A 24 -10.59 -2.48 0.30
N LEU A 25 -11.90 -2.40 0.51
CA LEU A 25 -12.79 -3.56 0.50
C LEU A 25 -12.81 -4.23 -0.88
N VAL A 26 -12.98 -3.45 -1.95
CA VAL A 26 -13.00 -3.97 -3.33
C VAL A 26 -11.66 -4.61 -3.70
N VAL A 27 -10.54 -3.94 -3.40
CA VAL A 27 -9.19 -4.48 -3.66
C VAL A 27 -8.97 -5.79 -2.90
N THR A 28 -9.35 -5.83 -1.61
CA THR A 28 -9.18 -7.04 -0.79
C THR A 28 -10.06 -8.18 -1.28
N ALA A 29 -11.29 -7.88 -1.71
CA ALA A 29 -12.18 -8.88 -2.31
C ALA A 29 -11.62 -9.41 -3.63
N TYR A 30 -11.05 -8.54 -4.48
CA TYR A 30 -10.37 -8.94 -5.70
C TYR A 30 -9.15 -9.83 -5.41
N ALA A 31 -8.33 -9.45 -4.43
CA ALA A 31 -7.19 -10.25 -3.97
C ALA A 31 -7.62 -11.65 -3.49
N PHE A 32 -8.77 -11.75 -2.83
CA PHE A 32 -9.32 -13.03 -2.38
C PHE A 32 -9.76 -13.93 -3.54
N ILE A 33 -10.40 -13.36 -4.56
CA ILE A 33 -10.81 -14.09 -5.76
C ILE A 33 -9.59 -14.60 -6.52
N GLU A 34 -8.61 -13.74 -6.78
CA GLU A 34 -7.36 -14.10 -7.46
C GLU A 34 -6.55 -15.12 -6.62
N GLY A 35 -6.51 -14.94 -5.29
CA GLY A 35 -5.88 -15.92 -4.39
C GLY A 35 -6.52 -17.29 -4.49
N GLY A 36 -7.85 -17.35 -4.63
CA GLY A 36 -8.59 -18.59 -4.85
C GLY A 36 -8.19 -19.31 -6.14
N SER A 37 -7.99 -18.57 -7.24
CA SER A 37 -7.56 -19.17 -8.51
C SER A 37 -6.14 -19.72 -8.42
N VAL A 38 -5.20 -18.99 -7.79
CA VAL A 38 -3.82 -19.45 -7.60
C VAL A 38 -3.77 -20.71 -6.73
N VAL A 39 -4.57 -20.78 -5.66
CA VAL A 39 -4.66 -21.99 -4.83
C VAL A 39 -5.18 -23.17 -5.64
N ALA A 40 -6.18 -22.96 -6.50
CA ALA A 40 -6.69 -24.01 -7.37
C ALA A 40 -5.65 -24.49 -8.38
N GLU A 41 -4.86 -23.59 -8.99
CA GLU A 41 -3.74 -23.91 -9.89
C GLU A 41 -2.68 -24.78 -9.20
N ILE A 42 -2.29 -24.42 -7.97
CA ILE A 42 -1.32 -25.18 -7.16
C ILE A 42 -1.81 -26.61 -6.90
N LEU A 43 -3.08 -26.76 -6.52
CA LEU A 43 -3.66 -28.08 -6.20
C LEU A 43 -3.82 -28.98 -7.42
N GLN A 44 -3.98 -28.40 -8.61
CA GLN A 44 -4.12 -29.13 -9.87
C GLN A 44 -2.77 -29.50 -10.51
N PHE A 45 -1.63 -29.08 -9.93
CA PHE A 45 -0.27 -29.34 -10.44
C PHE A 45 -0.12 -29.05 -11.95
N SER A 46 -0.88 -28.09 -12.48
CA SER A 46 -1.12 -27.96 -13.93
C SER A 46 -0.17 -26.98 -14.62
N ASP A 47 0.48 -26.07 -13.89
CA ASP A 47 1.27 -24.98 -14.47
C ASP A 47 2.77 -25.05 -14.15
N PRO A 48 3.63 -24.39 -14.97
CA PRO A 48 5.06 -24.24 -14.69
C PRO A 48 5.30 -23.56 -13.34
N GLU A 49 6.29 -24.05 -12.59
CA GLU A 49 6.65 -23.58 -11.23
C GLU A 49 6.82 -22.05 -11.15
N TYR A 50 7.38 -21.43 -12.19
CA TYR A 50 7.61 -19.98 -12.27
C TYR A 50 6.32 -19.15 -12.36
N SER A 51 5.28 -19.66 -13.05
CA SER A 51 3.98 -18.98 -13.18
C SER A 51 3.25 -18.93 -11.84
N VAL A 52 3.30 -20.04 -11.10
CA VAL A 52 2.70 -20.17 -9.77
C VAL A 52 3.35 -19.19 -8.77
N ILE A 53 4.69 -19.11 -8.75
CA ILE A 53 5.42 -18.19 -7.87
C ILE A 53 5.06 -16.73 -8.20
N TYR A 54 5.00 -16.39 -9.48
CA TYR A 54 4.62 -15.04 -9.93
C TYR A 54 3.20 -14.67 -9.50
N ASN A 55 2.22 -15.54 -9.76
CA ASN A 55 0.83 -15.29 -9.41
C ASN A 55 0.61 -15.23 -7.89
N ALA A 56 1.28 -16.08 -7.12
CA ALA A 56 1.23 -16.05 -5.66
C ALA A 56 1.77 -14.72 -5.11
N MET A 57 2.90 -14.23 -5.64
CA MET A 57 3.47 -12.96 -5.20
C MET A 57 2.57 -11.77 -5.55
N LYS A 58 1.91 -11.80 -6.71
CA LYS A 58 0.90 -10.79 -7.12
C LYS A 58 -0.27 -10.75 -6.16
N VAL A 59 -0.78 -11.90 -5.71
CA VAL A 59 -1.87 -11.98 -4.73
C VAL A 59 -1.44 -11.39 -3.38
N VAL A 60 -0.23 -11.72 -2.91
CA VAL A 60 0.33 -11.15 -1.66
C VAL A 60 0.38 -9.62 -1.75
N ASP A 61 0.85 -9.08 -2.89
CA ASP A 61 0.91 -7.64 -3.10
C ASP A 61 -0.46 -6.96 -3.07
N LEU A 62 -1.47 -7.57 -3.72
CA LEU A 62 -2.85 -7.05 -3.70
C LEU A 62 -3.42 -6.98 -2.28
N PHE A 63 -3.13 -7.96 -1.43
CA PHE A 63 -3.51 -7.90 -0.02
C PHE A 63 -2.81 -6.75 0.72
N LEU A 64 -1.49 -6.59 0.52
CA LEU A 64 -0.73 -5.49 1.14
C LEU A 64 -1.24 -4.12 0.69
N LEU A 65 -1.57 -3.97 -0.59
CA LEU A 65 -2.18 -2.76 -1.13
C LEU A 65 -3.55 -2.51 -0.48
N GLY A 66 -4.42 -3.52 -0.41
CA GLY A 66 -5.71 -3.44 0.27
C GLY A 66 -5.60 -2.97 1.72
N PHE A 67 -4.69 -3.57 2.48
CA PHE A 67 -4.44 -3.16 3.87
C PHE A 67 -3.85 -1.75 3.98
N SER A 68 -2.95 -1.35 3.08
CA SER A 68 -2.40 0.01 3.10
C SER A 68 -3.47 1.07 2.83
N VAL A 69 -4.40 0.80 1.92
CA VAL A 69 -5.53 1.69 1.61
C VAL A 69 -6.52 1.71 2.77
N LEU A 70 -6.73 0.58 3.45
CA LEU A 70 -7.53 0.51 4.67
C LEU A 70 -6.92 1.35 5.80
N ILE A 71 -5.61 1.22 6.05
CA ILE A 71 -4.89 2.04 7.02
C ILE A 71 -5.01 3.51 6.62
N ALA A 72 -4.90 3.83 5.32
CA ALA A 72 -5.06 5.18 4.83
C ALA A 72 -6.48 5.73 5.06
N SER A 73 -7.50 4.91 4.85
CA SER A 73 -8.89 5.23 5.13
C SER A 73 -9.12 5.57 6.61
N VAL A 74 -8.57 4.75 7.52
CA VAL A 74 -8.67 4.96 8.96
C VAL A 74 -7.91 6.23 9.37
N GLY A 75 -6.72 6.48 8.81
CA GLY A 75 -5.96 7.68 9.11
C GLY A 75 -6.65 8.98 8.68
N ILE A 76 -7.30 9.00 7.51
CA ILE A 76 -8.14 10.13 7.09
C ILE A 76 -9.32 10.33 8.04
N TYR A 77 -9.93 9.24 8.50
CA TYR A 77 -11.02 9.33 9.47
C TYR A 77 -10.55 9.97 10.78
N GLU A 78 -9.44 9.50 11.35
CA GLU A 78 -8.91 10.05 12.61
C GLU A 78 -8.55 11.53 12.49
N LEU A 79 -7.87 11.91 11.39
CA LEU A 79 -7.40 13.27 11.20
C LEU A 79 -8.54 14.28 11.06
N PHE A 80 -9.59 13.93 10.32
CA PHE A 80 -10.65 14.87 9.96
C PHE A 80 -11.91 14.75 10.80
N VAL A 81 -12.21 13.58 11.35
CA VAL A 81 -13.48 13.29 12.05
C VAL A 81 -13.27 13.28 13.56
N GLY A 82 -12.33 12.45 14.02
CA GLY A 82 -11.98 12.33 15.43
C GLY A 82 -11.19 11.07 15.74
N VAL A 83 -10.34 11.17 16.76
CA VAL A 83 -9.46 10.07 17.23
C VAL A 83 -10.30 8.90 17.74
N LEU A 84 -9.96 7.69 17.31
CA LEU A 84 -10.62 6.47 17.78
C LEU A 84 -9.99 6.03 19.12
N PRO A 85 -10.79 5.86 20.19
CA PRO A 85 -10.24 5.42 21.47
C PRO A 85 -9.71 3.98 21.38
N ASN A 86 -8.58 3.72 22.03
CA ASN A 86 -7.90 2.41 22.11
C ASN A 86 -7.29 1.87 20.80
N MET A 87 -6.94 2.73 19.83
CA MET A 87 -6.14 2.27 18.69
C MET A 87 -4.66 2.09 19.06
N PRO A 88 -4.03 0.99 18.60
CA PRO A 88 -2.59 0.76 18.77
C PRO A 88 -1.79 1.78 17.95
N ASP A 89 -0.57 2.05 18.37
CA ASP A 89 0.24 3.18 17.85
C ASP A 89 0.52 3.09 16.34
N TRP A 90 0.53 1.89 15.75
CA TRP A 90 0.71 1.69 14.31
C TRP A 90 -0.53 2.07 13.46
N LEU A 91 -1.69 2.24 14.09
CA LEU A 91 -2.94 2.62 13.43
C LEU A 91 -3.34 4.07 13.74
N ARG A 92 -2.69 4.69 14.73
CA ARG A 92 -2.89 6.09 15.10
C ARG A 92 -2.16 7.00 14.12
N MET A 93 -2.90 7.87 13.44
CA MET A 93 -2.32 8.81 12.48
C MET A 93 -2.42 10.23 13.01
N GLU A 94 -1.28 10.81 13.39
CA GLU A 94 -1.21 12.16 13.97
C GLU A 94 -1.25 13.26 12.91
N ASP A 95 -0.84 12.95 11.67
CA ASP A 95 -0.81 13.90 10.55
C ASP A 95 -1.01 13.24 9.16
N LEU A 96 -1.21 14.08 8.14
CA LEU A 96 -1.28 13.64 6.74
C LEU A 96 0.02 13.02 6.23
N ASP A 97 1.14 13.26 6.90
CA ASP A 97 2.45 12.85 6.44
C ASP A 97 2.78 11.42 6.88
N ALA A 98 2.37 11.01 8.08
CA ALA A 98 2.32 9.62 8.50
C ALA A 98 1.49 8.78 7.52
N LEU A 99 0.36 9.33 7.08
CA LEU A 99 -0.51 8.69 6.09
C LEU A 99 0.18 8.46 4.74
N LYS A 100 0.79 9.52 4.20
CA LYS A 100 1.59 9.44 2.98
C LYS A 100 2.75 8.46 3.14
N GLY A 101 3.38 8.46 4.32
CA GLY A 101 4.46 7.54 4.66
C GLY A 101 4.06 6.07 4.51
N VAL A 102 2.88 5.70 5.01
CA VAL A 102 2.35 4.34 4.84
C VAL A 102 2.16 4.00 3.36
N LEU A 103 1.54 4.89 2.57
CA LEU A 103 1.31 4.66 1.15
C LEU A 103 2.62 4.52 0.37
N VAL A 104 3.61 5.39 0.62
CA VAL A 104 4.91 5.32 -0.05
C VAL A 104 5.65 4.03 0.30
N LYS A 105 5.61 3.59 1.57
CA LYS A 105 6.18 2.29 1.98
C LYS A 105 5.54 1.15 1.20
N THR A 106 4.22 1.14 1.04
CA THR A 106 3.55 0.12 0.24
C THR A 106 3.94 0.20 -1.23
N ILE A 107 4.04 1.39 -1.83
CA ILE A 107 4.49 1.55 -3.23
C ILE A 107 5.88 0.97 -3.43
N ILE A 108 6.80 1.19 -2.50
CA ILE A 108 8.16 0.61 -2.57
C ILE A 108 8.09 -0.93 -2.57
N VAL A 109 7.24 -1.52 -1.73
CA VAL A 109 7.04 -2.98 -1.69
C VAL A 109 6.46 -3.51 -3.00
N VAL A 110 5.40 -2.87 -3.51
CA VAL A 110 4.73 -3.21 -4.79
C VAL A 110 5.73 -3.20 -5.95
N LEU A 111 6.59 -2.18 -6.02
CA LEU A 111 7.62 -2.06 -7.04
C LEU A 111 8.67 -3.18 -6.93
N GLY A 112 9.06 -3.56 -5.71
CA GLY A 112 9.97 -4.68 -5.47
C GLY A 112 9.38 -6.02 -5.90
N ILE A 113 8.10 -6.26 -5.59
CA ILE A 113 7.38 -7.45 -6.01
C ILE A 113 7.25 -7.53 -7.54
N SER A 114 6.91 -6.40 -8.18
CA SER A 114 6.81 -6.30 -9.64
C SER A 114 8.14 -6.66 -10.32
N PHE A 115 9.26 -6.17 -9.77
CA PHE A 115 10.60 -6.52 -10.25
C PHE A 115 10.90 -8.02 -10.09
N MET A 116 10.62 -8.58 -8.91
CA MET A 116 10.81 -10.00 -8.65
C MET A 116 10.01 -10.87 -9.63
N GLY A 117 8.76 -10.49 -9.92
CA GLY A 117 7.94 -11.19 -10.90
C GLY A 117 8.55 -11.20 -12.30
N ARG A 118 9.10 -10.07 -12.75
CA ARG A 118 9.81 -9.99 -14.04
C ARG A 118 11.11 -10.77 -14.03
N ALA A 119 11.82 -10.78 -12.91
CA ALA A 119 13.09 -11.51 -12.76
C ALA A 119 12.90 -13.03 -12.79
N VAL A 120 11.81 -13.53 -12.20
CA VAL A 120 11.47 -14.97 -12.16
C VAL A 120 10.97 -15.49 -13.51
N THR A 121 10.31 -14.64 -14.31
CA THR A 121 9.76 -14.99 -15.63
C THR A 121 10.70 -14.63 -16.80
N TRP A 122 11.95 -14.29 -16.51
CA TRP A 122 12.88 -13.79 -17.51
C TRP A 122 13.46 -14.92 -18.37
N GLU A 123 13.15 -14.91 -19.66
CA GLU A 123 13.63 -15.89 -20.65
C GLU A 123 14.86 -15.40 -21.47
N GLY A 124 15.42 -14.22 -21.14
CA GLY A 124 16.64 -13.71 -21.77
C GLY A 124 16.45 -12.67 -22.88
N GLU A 125 15.21 -12.42 -23.34
CA GLU A 125 14.94 -11.48 -24.45
C GLU A 125 14.73 -10.02 -24.03
N GLU A 126 14.37 -9.75 -22.78
CA GLU A 126 14.14 -8.39 -22.28
C GLU A 126 15.31 -7.81 -21.48
N GLY A 127 15.47 -6.49 -21.54
CA GLY A 127 16.42 -5.73 -20.73
C GLY A 127 16.05 -5.69 -19.25
N LEU A 128 16.25 -6.79 -18.52
CA LEU A 128 15.99 -6.87 -17.07
C LEU A 128 16.79 -5.81 -16.29
N LEU A 129 18.00 -5.50 -16.76
CA LEU A 129 18.87 -4.50 -16.15
C LEU A 129 18.29 -3.08 -16.26
N SER A 130 17.75 -2.69 -17.44
CA SER A 130 17.19 -1.34 -17.61
C SER A 130 15.90 -1.18 -16.80
N TYR A 131 15.08 -2.23 -16.71
CA TYR A 131 13.89 -2.25 -15.85
C TYR A 131 14.25 -2.16 -14.37
N GLY A 132 15.24 -2.93 -13.93
CA GLY A 132 15.74 -2.89 -12.55
C GLY A 132 16.32 -1.53 -12.16
N ILE A 133 17.08 -0.88 -13.06
CA ILE A 133 17.61 0.48 -12.83
C ILE A 133 16.48 1.50 -12.72
N ALA A 134 15.46 1.43 -13.57
CA ALA A 134 14.32 2.34 -13.52
C ALA A 134 13.56 2.23 -12.20
N ILE A 135 13.25 1.00 -11.76
CA ILE A 135 12.60 0.77 -10.46
C ILE A 135 13.50 1.22 -9.31
N GLY A 136 14.78 0.88 -9.36
CA GLY A 136 15.75 1.28 -8.34
C GLY A 136 15.83 2.79 -8.17
N ALA A 137 15.82 3.55 -9.26
CA ALA A 137 15.81 5.01 -9.21
C ALA A 137 14.55 5.56 -8.52
N VAL A 138 13.37 4.99 -8.81
CA VAL A 138 12.11 5.40 -8.16
C VAL A 138 12.14 5.06 -6.67
N VAL A 139 12.58 3.86 -6.30
CA VAL A 139 12.70 3.45 -4.90
C VAL A 139 13.65 4.35 -4.14
N VAL A 140 14.84 4.66 -4.69
CA VAL A 140 15.80 5.58 -4.07
C VAL A 140 15.19 6.97 -3.88
N ALA A 141 14.51 7.52 -4.89
CA ALA A 141 13.87 8.83 -4.80
C ALA A 141 12.81 8.85 -3.68
N LEU A 142 11.96 7.82 -3.60
CA LEU A 142 10.93 7.69 -2.57
C LEU A 142 11.53 7.47 -1.17
N SER A 143 12.58 6.65 -1.05
CA SER A 143 13.29 6.41 0.21
C SER A 143 13.94 7.67 0.75
N VAL A 144 14.58 8.47 -0.11
CA VAL A 144 15.16 9.76 0.28
C VAL A 144 14.06 10.73 0.73
N PHE A 145 12.94 10.80 0.00
CA PHE A 145 11.80 11.63 0.39
C PHE A 145 11.26 11.26 1.78
N LEU A 146 11.21 9.97 2.12
CA LEU A 146 10.82 9.51 3.46
C LEU A 146 11.87 9.83 4.53
N SER A 147 13.16 9.66 4.23
CA SER A 147 14.25 9.88 5.18
C SER A 147 14.38 11.35 5.60
N VAL A 148 14.37 12.27 4.63
CA VAL A 148 14.46 13.73 4.87
C VAL A 148 13.34 14.23 5.79
N LYS A 149 12.21 13.53 5.82
CA LYS A 149 11.05 13.92 6.63
C LYS A 149 11.06 13.36 8.05
N SER A 150 11.88 12.34 8.33
CA SER A 150 11.95 11.69 9.64
C SER A 150 12.84 12.43 10.67
N GLU A 151 13.65 13.41 10.24
CA GLU A 151 14.59 14.14 11.11
C GLU A 151 13.97 15.31 11.91
N THR A 152 12.66 15.55 11.81
CA THR A 152 12.01 16.67 12.52
C THR A 152 11.34 16.29 13.86
N SER A 153 11.54 15.08 14.38
CA SER A 153 11.13 14.74 15.75
C SER A 153 12.23 15.14 16.76
N PRO A 154 11.97 16.08 17.70
CA PRO A 154 12.95 16.43 18.72
C PRO A 154 13.17 15.21 19.61
N THR A 155 14.43 14.78 19.71
CA THR A 155 14.91 13.79 20.68
C THR A 155 14.41 14.16 22.08
N PRO A 156 13.66 13.27 22.78
CA PRO A 156 13.43 13.46 24.21
C PRO A 156 14.77 13.26 24.92
N SER A 157 15.21 14.32 25.58
CA SER A 157 16.36 14.38 26.49
C SER A 157 16.23 13.40 27.65
#